data_AF-A0A5B7J166-F1
#
_entry.id   AF-A0A5B7J166-F1
#
_cell.length_a   1.000
_cell.length_b   1.000
_cell.length_c   1.000
_cell.angle_alpha   90.00
_cell.angle_beta   90.00
_cell.angle_gamma   90.00
#
_symmetry.space_group_name_H-M   'P 1'
#
loop_
_entity.id
_entity.type
_entity.pdbx_description
1 polymer ?
#
loop_
_entity_poly.entity_id
_entity_poly.type
_entity_poly.pdbx_seq_one_letter_code
_entity_poly.pdbx_strand_id
1 'polypeptide(L)'
;MIVVSALVAIYYNIILAWTLFYTFASFTSVLPWSHCDNSFNSHLCFTEDKAMECRNASQYYYNKTCVDIDEYCGLAQQTVFNATHCLNSTGDAKDAESVLDKISASEDYYK
;
A
#
# COMPACT_ATOMS: atom_id res chain seq x y z
N MET A 1 -29.54 -4.83 32.87
CA MET A 1 -28.45 -5.82 32.78
C MET A 1 -28.61 -6.74 31.56
N ILE A 2 -29.79 -7.32 31.30
CA ILE A 2 -30.02 -8.23 30.15
C ILE A 2 -29.68 -7.62 28.78
N VAL A 3 -30.12 -6.38 28.51
CA VAL A 3 -29.87 -5.69 27.23
C VAL A 3 -28.37 -5.47 27.00
N VAL A 4 -27.64 -5.05 28.04
CA VAL A 4 -26.19 -4.84 27.96
C VAL A 4 -25.47 -6.16 27.71
N SER A 5 -25.83 -7.23 28.42
CA SER A 5 -25.24 -8.56 28.21
C SER A 5 -25.50 -9.10 26.80
N ALA A 6 -26.69 -8.87 26.23
CA ALA A 6 -27.01 -9.30 24.86
C ALA A 6 -26.20 -8.54 23.80
N LEU A 7 -26.06 -7.22 23.94
CA LEU A 7 -25.24 -6.41 23.04
C LEU A 7 -23.77 -6.80 23.08
N VAL A 8 -23.23 -7.04 24.28
CA VAL A 8 -21.87 -7.51 24.48
C VAL A 8 -21.68 -8.88 23.83
N ALA A 9 -22.61 -9.82 24.03
CA ALA A 9 -22.54 -11.14 23.42
C ALA A 9 -22.50 -11.09 21.89
N ILE A 10 -23.32 -10.27 21.25
CA ILE A 10 -23.34 -10.14 19.78
C ILE A 10 -22.02 -9.56 19.28
N TYR A 11 -21.54 -8.46 19.87
CA TYR A 11 -20.29 -7.82 19.48
C TYR A 11 -19.08 -8.75 19.60
N TYR A 12 -18.97 -9.49 20.71
CA TYR A 12 -17.87 -10.44 20.91
C TYR A 12 -17.91 -11.62 19.94
N ASN A 13 -19.09 -12.16 19.63
CA ASN A 13 -19.21 -13.24 18.65
C ASN A 13 -18.80 -12.78 17.24
N ILE A 14 -19.07 -11.53 16.88
CA ILE A 14 -18.57 -10.96 15.62
C ILE A 14 -17.03 -10.95 15.65
N ILE A 15 -16.40 -10.38 16.69
CA ILE A 15 -14.92 -10.38 16.77
C ILE A 15 -14.36 -11.80 16.66
N LEU A 16 -14.93 -12.77 17.41
CA LEU A 16 -14.50 -14.17 17.36
C LEU A 16 -14.66 -14.80 15.98
N ALA A 17 -15.70 -14.46 15.23
CA ALA A 17 -15.88 -14.96 13.87
C ALA A 17 -14.77 -14.43 12.94
N TRP A 18 -14.44 -13.14 13.03
CA TRP A 18 -13.38 -12.53 12.21
C TRP A 18 -12.00 -13.06 12.59
N THR A 19 -11.71 -13.28 13.88
CA THR A 19 -10.43 -13.86 14.31
C THR A 19 -10.26 -15.29 13.83
N LEU A 20 -11.30 -16.12 13.92
CA LEU A 20 -11.26 -17.50 13.38
C LEU A 20 -11.07 -17.50 11.87
N PHE A 21 -11.80 -16.66 11.13
CA PHE A 21 -11.66 -16.53 9.68
C PHE A 21 -10.21 -16.21 9.27
N TYR A 22 -9.59 -15.17 9.86
CA TYR A 22 -8.21 -14.81 9.53
C TYR A 22 -7.17 -15.81 10.04
N THR A 23 -7.46 -16.54 11.12
CA THR A 23 -6.61 -17.63 11.59
C THR A 23 -6.50 -18.72 10.53
N PHE A 24 -7.64 -19.18 9.99
CA PHE A 24 -7.64 -20.18 8.92
C PHE A 24 -7.07 -19.63 7.61
N ALA A 25 -7.35 -18.37 7.26
CA ALA A 25 -6.77 -17.71 6.09
C ALA A 25 -5.24 -17.53 6.17
N SER A 26 -4.67 -17.57 7.39
CA SER A 26 -3.21 -17.50 7.60
C SER A 26 -2.50 -18.84 7.44
N PHE A 27 -3.22 -19.96 7.27
CA PHE A 27 -2.62 -21.27 7.00
C PHE A 27 -2.24 -21.44 5.52
N THR A 28 -1.63 -20.41 4.95
CA THR A 28 -1.04 -20.41 3.60
C THR A 28 0.44 -20.06 3.69
N SER A 29 1.24 -20.52 2.73
CA SER A 29 2.68 -20.20 2.69
C SER A 29 2.94 -18.72 2.39
N VAL A 30 2.05 -18.10 1.62
CA VAL A 30 2.09 -16.68 1.27
C VAL A 30 0.72 -16.10 1.58
N LEU A 31 0.69 -15.06 2.43
CA LEU A 31 -0.54 -14.41 2.84
C LEU A 31 -1.01 -13.45 1.74
N PRO A 32 -2.32 -13.38 1.42
CA PRO A 32 -2.79 -12.53 0.33
C PRO A 32 -2.62 -11.02 0.61
N TRP A 33 -2.63 -10.60 1.88
CA TRP A 33 -2.39 -9.21 2.28
C TRP A 33 -0.90 -8.89 2.57
N SER A 34 0.02 -9.78 2.20
CA SER A 34 1.47 -9.56 2.42
C SER A 34 2.18 -8.89 1.24
N HIS A 35 1.60 -8.91 0.04
CA HIS A 35 2.26 -8.47 -1.19
C HIS A 35 1.28 -7.82 -2.18
N CYS A 36 1.84 -6.99 -3.06
CA CYS A 36 1.07 -6.22 -4.03
C CYS A 36 0.79 -6.91 -5.37
N ASP A 37 1.20 -8.17 -5.57
CA ASP A 37 1.07 -8.87 -6.85
C ASP A 37 -0.32 -9.49 -7.13
N ASN A 38 -1.30 -9.32 -6.24
CA ASN A 38 -2.65 -9.84 -6.44
C ASN A 38 -3.46 -9.04 -7.47
N SER A 39 -4.46 -9.68 -8.09
CA SER A 39 -5.33 -9.05 -9.09
C SER A 39 -6.27 -7.98 -8.53
N PHE A 40 -6.53 -8.01 -7.22
CA PHE A 40 -7.39 -7.06 -6.53
C PHE A 40 -6.66 -5.78 -6.07
N ASN A 41 -5.32 -5.76 -6.14
CA ASN A 41 -4.55 -4.62 -5.67
C ASN A 41 -4.66 -3.42 -6.63
N SER A 42 -4.76 -2.24 -6.04
CA SER A 42 -4.73 -0.93 -6.69
C SER A 42 -3.33 -0.61 -7.22
N HIS A 43 -3.23 0.35 -8.15
CA HIS A 43 -1.96 0.81 -8.72
C HIS A 43 -1.01 1.47 -7.70
N LEU A 44 -1.56 1.94 -6.57
CA LEU A 44 -0.84 2.58 -5.46
C LEU A 44 -0.35 1.59 -4.40
N CYS A 45 -0.66 0.30 -4.56
CA CYS A 45 -0.18 -0.72 -3.64
C CYS A 45 1.34 -0.76 -3.67
N PHE A 46 1.95 -0.76 -2.49
CA PHE A 46 3.39 -0.70 -2.31
C PHE A 46 3.89 -1.73 -1.30
N THR A 47 5.11 -2.22 -1.50
CA THR A 47 5.84 -3.11 -0.58
C THR A 47 7.31 -2.72 -0.55
N GLU A 48 7.92 -2.64 0.63
CA GLU A 48 9.31 -2.22 0.82
C GLU A 48 10.31 -3.05 0.01
N ASP A 49 10.09 -4.37 -0.09
CA ASP A 49 10.95 -5.28 -0.86
C ASP A 49 11.01 -4.89 -2.34
N LYS A 50 9.87 -4.58 -2.94
CA LYS A 50 9.78 -4.15 -4.34
C LYS A 50 10.32 -2.75 -4.57
N ALA A 51 10.15 -1.88 -3.59
CA ALA A 51 10.74 -0.54 -3.61
C ALA A 51 12.27 -0.59 -3.61
N MET A 52 12.85 -1.42 -2.73
CA MET A 52 14.29 -1.63 -2.66
C MET A 52 14.85 -2.25 -3.94
N GLU A 53 14.12 -3.20 -4.54
CA GLU A 53 14.47 -3.79 -5.83
C GLU A 53 14.59 -2.73 -6.94
N CYS A 54 13.60 -1.86 -7.08
CA CYS A 54 13.66 -0.74 -8.05
C CYS A 54 14.74 0.29 -7.68
N ARG A 55 14.93 0.56 -6.37
CA ARG A 55 15.92 1.54 -5.90
C ARG A 55 17.35 1.13 -6.20
N ASN A 56 17.66 -0.17 -6.18
CA ASN A 56 18.97 -0.68 -6.61
C ASN A 56 19.28 -0.37 -8.09
N ALA A 57 18.24 -0.21 -8.92
CA ALA A 57 18.34 0.22 -10.31
C ALA A 57 18.15 1.73 -10.51
N SER A 58 18.10 2.54 -9.43
CA SER A 58 17.80 3.98 -9.47
C SER A 58 16.42 4.33 -10.04
N GLN A 59 15.46 3.42 -9.87
CA GLN A 59 14.06 3.56 -10.32
C GLN A 59 13.09 3.58 -9.14
N TYR A 60 11.85 3.97 -9.40
CA TYR A 60 10.76 4.05 -8.42
C TYR A 60 9.68 3.01 -8.72
N TYR A 61 9.08 2.44 -7.68
CA TYR A 61 8.05 1.41 -7.84
C TYR A 61 6.67 2.05 -8.04
N TYR A 62 6.00 1.73 -9.14
CA TYR A 62 4.64 2.15 -9.44
C TYR A 62 3.91 1.07 -10.26
N ASN A 63 2.65 0.79 -9.91
CA ASN A 63 1.79 -0.13 -10.66
C ASN A 63 2.45 -1.48 -11.00
N LYS A 64 3.06 -2.15 -10.01
CA LYS A 64 3.76 -3.45 -10.16
C LYS A 64 4.99 -3.43 -11.08
N THR A 65 5.46 -2.25 -11.46
CA THR A 65 6.62 -2.05 -12.35
C THR A 65 7.60 -1.04 -11.75
N CYS A 66 8.86 -1.11 -12.17
CA CYS A 66 9.83 -0.07 -11.89
C CYS A 66 9.79 0.96 -13.01
N VAL A 67 9.58 2.22 -12.65
CA VAL A 67 9.52 3.36 -13.58
C VAL A 67 10.63 4.34 -13.26
N ASP A 68 11.10 5.04 -14.27
CA ASP A 68 12.09 6.10 -14.13
C ASP A 68 11.49 7.34 -13.45
N ILE A 69 12.36 8.22 -12.96
CA ILE A 69 11.95 9.40 -12.20
C ILE A 69 11.10 10.38 -13.03
N ASP A 70 11.31 10.46 -14.34
CA ASP A 70 10.56 11.34 -15.23
C ASP A 70 9.09 10.92 -15.32
N GLU A 71 8.84 9.63 -15.50
CA GLU A 71 7.49 9.06 -15.51
C GLU A 71 6.86 9.17 -14.13
N TYR A 72 7.60 8.82 -13.08
CA TYR A 72 7.09 8.86 -11.70
C TYR A 72 6.68 10.26 -11.25
N CYS A 73 7.50 11.29 -11.53
CA CYS A 73 7.14 12.68 -11.23
C CYS A 73 6.00 13.18 -12.16
N GLY A 74 5.96 12.71 -13.41
CA GLY A 74 4.90 13.01 -14.37
C GLY A 74 3.51 12.56 -13.89
N LEU A 75 3.42 11.42 -13.21
CA LEU A 75 2.18 10.92 -12.59
C LEU A 75 1.63 11.87 -11.53
N ALA A 76 2.50 12.63 -10.87
CA ALA A 76 2.12 13.63 -9.87
C ALA A 76 2.03 15.06 -10.44
N GLN A 77 1.94 15.19 -11.77
CA GLN A 77 1.85 16.47 -12.47
C GLN A 77 3.07 17.39 -12.26
N GLN A 78 4.25 16.81 -12.00
CA GLN A 78 5.50 17.54 -11.83
C GLN A 78 6.42 17.29 -13.02
N THR A 79 6.70 18.35 -13.80
CA THR A 79 7.47 18.24 -15.05
C THR A 79 8.96 18.53 -14.88
N VAL A 80 9.37 19.02 -13.72
CA VAL A 80 10.76 19.33 -13.39
C VAL A 80 11.19 18.36 -12.29
N PHE A 81 12.34 17.70 -12.46
CA PHE A 81 12.83 16.71 -11.50
C PHE A 81 14.36 16.74 -11.43
N ASN A 82 14.89 16.33 -10.29
CA ASN A 82 16.30 16.01 -10.07
C ASN A 82 16.42 14.52 -9.74
N ALA A 83 17.59 13.98 -9.41
CA ALA A 83 17.77 12.54 -9.17
C ALA A 83 16.94 11.98 -7.99
N THR A 84 16.61 12.79 -6.99
CA THR A 84 15.90 12.35 -5.76
C THR A 84 14.63 13.13 -5.45
N HIS A 85 14.37 14.23 -6.17
CA HIS A 85 13.27 15.14 -5.87
C HIS A 85 12.49 15.45 -7.14
N CYS A 86 11.17 15.50 -7.01
CA CYS A 86 10.28 16.06 -8.02
C CYS A 86 9.98 17.52 -7.63
N LEU A 87 9.96 18.42 -8.60
CA LEU A 87 9.78 19.86 -8.39
C LEU A 87 8.46 20.34 -9.01
N ASN A 88 7.76 21.19 -8.27
CA ASN A 88 6.62 21.92 -8.80
C ASN A 88 7.07 23.13 -9.64
N SER A 89 6.18 23.68 -10.47
CA SER A 89 6.44 24.86 -11.31
C SER A 89 6.86 26.11 -10.52
N THR A 90 6.61 26.15 -9.20
CA THR A 90 7.02 27.20 -8.25
C THR A 90 8.44 27.02 -7.71
N GLY A 91 9.10 25.89 -7.98
CA GLY A 91 10.43 25.55 -7.46
C GLY A 91 10.43 24.80 -6.13
N ASP A 92 9.26 24.44 -5.59
CA ASP A 92 9.16 23.61 -4.39
C ASP A 92 9.56 22.17 -4.72
N ALA A 93 10.61 21.67 -4.06
CA ALA A 93 11.09 20.31 -4.21
C ALA A 93 10.42 19.39 -3.17
N LYS A 94 9.81 18.30 -3.63
CA LYS A 94 9.34 17.19 -2.80
C LYS A 94 10.18 15.95 -3.06
N ASP A 95 10.46 15.16 -2.03
CA ASP A 95 11.12 13.87 -2.18
C ASP A 95 10.31 13.00 -3.15
N ALA A 96 10.95 12.47 -4.19
CA ALA A 96 10.27 11.66 -5.21
C ALA A 96 9.48 10.52 -4.56
N GLU A 97 10.02 9.90 -3.51
CA GLU A 97 9.35 8.82 -2.80
C GLU A 97 8.03 9.24 -2.10
N SER A 98 7.87 10.52 -1.76
CA SER A 98 6.70 11.06 -1.04
C SER A 98 5.64 11.69 -1.96
N VAL A 99 5.92 11.76 -3.26
CA VAL A 99 5.13 12.54 -4.23
C VAL A 99 3.82 11.85 -4.61
N LEU A 100 3.78 10.52 -4.55
CA LEU A 100 2.58 9.69 -4.77
C LEU A 100 2.15 9.07 -3.45
N ASP A 101 0.83 8.99 -3.23
CA ASP A 101 0.27 8.27 -2.09
C ASP A 101 0.55 6.78 -2.23
N LYS A 102 1.11 6.18 -1.18
CA LYS A 102 1.41 4.75 -1.11
C LYS A 102 0.44 4.06 -0.17
N ILE A 103 -0.08 2.91 -0.59
CA ILE A 103 -0.98 2.08 0.23
C ILE A 103 -0.28 0.75 0.50
N SER A 104 -0.27 0.29 1.75
CA SER A 104 0.31 -1.02 2.08
C SER A 104 -0.55 -2.16 1.53
N ALA A 105 0.06 -3.31 1.22
CA ALA A 105 -0.67 -4.50 0.74
C ALA A 105 -1.82 -4.92 1.66
N SER A 106 -1.67 -4.74 2.98
CA SER A 106 -2.74 -4.99 3.94
C SER A 106 -3.85 -3.95 3.89
N GLU A 107 -3.52 -2.67 3.78
CA GLU A 107 -4.52 -1.60 3.71
C GLU A 107 -5.35 -1.70 2.42
N ASP A 108 -4.72 -2.07 1.31
CA ASP A 108 -5.41 -2.28 0.03
C ASP A 108 -6.32 -3.52 0.06
N TYR A 109 -5.93 -4.57 0.79
CA TYR A 109 -6.75 -5.77 0.97
C TYR A 109 -8.00 -5.55 1.83
N TYR A 110 -7.93 -4.67 2.84
CA TYR A 110 -9.03 -4.39 3.79
C TYR A 110 -9.84 -3.13 3.47
N LYS A 111 -9.65 -2.56 2.28
CA LYS A 111 -10.31 -1.34 1.83
C LYS A 111 -11.84 -1.43 1.78
#